data_AF-A0A2Z5G9S7-F1
#
_entry.id   AF-A0A2Z5G9S7-F1
#
_cell.length_a   1.000
_cell.length_b   1.000
_cell.length_c   1.000
_cell.angle_alpha   90.00
_cell.angle_beta   90.00
_cell.angle_gamma   90.00
#
_symmetry.space_group_name_H-M   'P 1'
#
loop_
_entity.id
_entity.type
_entity.pdbx_description
1 polymer ?
#
loop_
_entity_poly.entity_id
_entity_poly.type
_entity_poly.pdbx_seq_one_letter_code
_entity_poly.pdbx_strand_id
1 'polypeptide(L)'
;MLYTVWIDFGTAELNAGQEANALVNVYRQAAGLPASEEEQLRLLARKYADVVVNQEWDEMNRNILPVASDKICNEMWRLLEQTPTSNPSEIGAKNHILTEISSLTGYRRTRLVQFASRIPGVLWWVLLVGAVITIASTCMFGAASRVLHAIQVSALSLLLSLVLVAIADINRPFQGGVHVDDFAFRRAQINMSDE
;
A
#
# COMPACT_ATOMS: atom_id res chain seq x y z
N MET A 1 -14.78 -13.54 4.09
CA MET A 1 -13.89 -12.71 4.92
C MET A 1 -12.45 -12.81 4.46
N LEU A 2 -11.83 -14.00 4.45
CA LEU A 2 -10.46 -14.16 3.92
C LEU A 2 -10.32 -13.64 2.48
N TYR A 3 -11.29 -13.93 1.61
CA TYR A 3 -11.31 -13.40 0.24
C TYR A 3 -11.30 -11.86 0.20
N THR A 4 -12.10 -11.20 1.04
CA THR A 4 -12.19 -9.73 1.07
C THR A 4 -10.87 -9.09 1.47
N VAL A 5 -10.25 -9.57 2.57
CA VAL A 5 -8.94 -9.04 3.00
C VAL A 5 -7.84 -9.31 1.98
N TRP A 6 -7.91 -10.45 1.28
CA TRP A 6 -6.99 -10.78 0.20
C TRP A 6 -7.12 -9.81 -0.99
N ILE A 7 -8.36 -9.48 -1.37
CA ILE A 7 -8.62 -8.48 -2.41
C ILE A 7 -8.13 -7.10 -1.97
N ASP A 8 -8.44 -6.68 -0.74
CA ASP A 8 -8.01 -5.38 -0.22
C ASP A 8 -6.48 -5.27 -0.21
N PHE A 9 -5.77 -6.33 0.21
CA PHE A 9 -4.32 -6.44 0.14
C PHE A 9 -3.81 -6.28 -1.30
N GLY A 10 -4.37 -7.03 -2.26
CA GLY A 10 -4.00 -6.94 -3.67
C GLY A 10 -4.27 -5.55 -4.27
N THR A 11 -5.34 -4.87 -3.85
CA THR A 11 -5.59 -3.48 -4.28
C THR A 11 -4.60 -2.49 -3.68
N ALA A 12 -4.08 -2.75 -2.48
CA ALA A 12 -3.04 -1.95 -1.85
C ALA A 12 -1.70 -2.10 -2.57
N GLU A 13 -1.34 -3.33 -2.93
CA GLU A 13 -0.17 -3.62 -3.76
C GLU A 13 -0.25 -2.96 -5.13
N LEU A 14 -1.40 -3.10 -5.82
CA LEU A 14 -1.63 -2.45 -7.10
C LEU A 14 -1.52 -0.93 -6.99
N ASN A 15 -2.14 -0.32 -5.97
CA ASN A 15 -2.09 1.12 -5.75
C ASN A 15 -0.67 1.63 -5.50
N ALA A 16 0.12 0.93 -4.68
CA ALA A 16 1.53 1.25 -4.46
C ALA A 16 2.34 1.18 -5.78
N GLY A 17 2.04 0.21 -6.62
CA GLY A 17 2.61 0.11 -7.97
C GLY A 17 2.24 1.30 -8.87
N GLN A 18 0.97 1.73 -8.86
CA GLN A 18 0.52 2.88 -9.65
C GLN A 18 1.12 4.20 -9.14
N GLU A 19 1.27 4.34 -7.83
CA GLU A 19 1.95 5.49 -7.22
C GLU A 19 3.41 5.59 -7.68
N ALA A 20 4.15 4.48 -7.63
CA ALA A 20 5.53 4.42 -8.10
C ALA A 20 5.65 4.69 -9.62
N ASN A 21 4.69 4.19 -10.42
CA ASN A 21 4.67 4.45 -11.87
C ASN A 21 4.41 5.93 -12.18
N ALA A 22 3.43 6.56 -11.51
CA ALA A 22 3.15 7.99 -11.67
C ALA A 22 4.38 8.83 -11.32
N LEU A 23 5.14 8.43 -10.28
CA LEU A 23 6.40 9.08 -9.94
C LEU A 23 7.47 9.00 -11.04
N VAL A 24 7.63 7.82 -11.65
CA VAL A 24 8.56 7.63 -12.79
C VAL A 24 8.10 8.48 -13.99
N ASN A 25 6.79 8.59 -14.23
CA ASN A 25 6.27 9.45 -15.27
C ASN A 25 6.60 10.93 -15.02
N VAL A 26 6.43 11.41 -13.78
CA VAL A 26 6.87 12.77 -13.39
C VAL A 26 8.36 12.98 -13.69
N TYR A 27 9.21 12.02 -13.33
CA TYR A 27 10.66 12.09 -13.59
C TYR A 27 10.99 12.18 -15.09
N ARG A 28 10.37 11.31 -15.90
CA ARG A 28 10.64 11.25 -17.35
C ARG A 28 10.13 12.47 -18.09
N GLN A 29 8.92 12.92 -17.74
CA GLN A 29 8.30 14.07 -18.40
C GLN A 29 8.95 15.40 -18.02
N ALA A 30 9.75 15.44 -16.95
CA ALA A 30 10.56 16.60 -16.59
C ALA A 30 11.45 17.10 -17.76
N ALA A 31 11.84 16.21 -18.70
CA ALA A 31 12.61 16.56 -19.89
C ALA A 31 11.91 17.58 -20.82
N GLY A 32 10.61 17.81 -20.66
CA GLY A 32 9.85 18.82 -21.40
C GLY A 32 9.88 20.22 -20.77
N LEU A 33 10.55 20.40 -19.63
CA LEU A 33 10.70 21.67 -18.93
C LEU A 33 12.04 22.34 -19.30
N PRO A 34 12.24 23.63 -18.95
CA PRO A 34 13.55 24.24 -19.03
C PRO A 34 14.55 23.53 -18.09
N ALA A 35 15.83 23.54 -18.45
CA ALA A 35 16.86 22.71 -17.81
C ALA A 35 16.96 22.86 -16.28
N SER A 36 16.73 24.07 -15.75
CA SER A 36 16.75 24.34 -14.31
C SER A 36 15.61 23.61 -13.58
N GLU A 37 14.39 23.69 -14.12
CA GLU A 37 13.20 23.06 -13.55
C GLU A 37 13.17 21.55 -13.81
N GLU A 38 13.71 21.08 -14.94
CA GLU A 38 13.91 19.66 -15.23
C GLU A 38 14.75 18.99 -14.12
N GLU A 39 15.94 19.54 -13.82
CA GLU A 39 16.83 18.97 -12.81
C GLU A 39 16.19 18.99 -11.41
N GLN A 40 15.54 20.10 -11.06
CA GLN A 40 14.85 20.24 -9.78
C GLN A 40 13.69 19.24 -9.63
N LEU A 41 12.87 19.08 -10.67
CA LEU A 41 11.74 18.14 -10.63
C LEU A 41 12.22 16.69 -10.53
N ARG A 42 13.27 16.32 -11.29
CA ARG A 42 13.91 15.00 -11.19
C ARG A 42 14.48 14.73 -9.80
N LEU A 43 15.11 15.73 -9.19
CA LEU A 43 15.63 15.63 -7.83
C LEU A 43 14.50 15.42 -6.81
N LEU A 44 13.40 16.16 -6.93
CA LEU A 44 12.21 15.99 -6.08
C LEU A 44 11.59 14.59 -6.26
N ALA A 45 11.52 14.08 -7.50
CA ALA A 45 11.00 12.74 -7.77
C ALA A 45 11.84 11.64 -7.11
N ARG A 46 13.18 11.74 -7.21
CA ARG A 46 14.09 10.82 -6.53
C ARG A 46 13.98 10.93 -5.00
N LYS A 47 13.91 12.15 -4.45
CA LYS A 47 13.73 12.39 -3.01
C LYS A 47 12.42 11.81 -2.50
N TYR A 48 11.35 11.87 -3.29
CA TYR A 48 10.07 11.23 -2.94
C TYR A 48 10.24 9.72 -2.79
N ALA A 49 10.82 9.05 -3.79
CA ALA A 49 11.05 7.61 -3.72
C ALA A 49 11.94 7.22 -2.53
N ASP A 50 12.99 7.99 -2.27
CA ASP A 50 13.91 7.77 -1.15
C ASP A 50 13.21 7.84 0.21
N VAL A 51 12.41 8.89 0.44
CA VAL A 51 11.64 9.05 1.68
C VAL A 51 10.59 7.95 1.84
N VAL A 52 9.94 7.54 0.75
CA VAL A 52 8.94 6.47 0.82
C VAL A 52 9.57 5.13 1.21
N VAL A 53 10.70 4.77 0.59
CA VAL A 53 11.42 3.51 0.84
C VAL A 53 12.09 3.51 2.22
N ASN A 54 12.81 4.58 2.58
CA ASN A 54 13.66 4.59 3.77
C ASN A 54 12.95 5.05 5.04
N GLN A 55 11.76 5.66 4.93
CA GLN A 55 11.03 6.19 6.10
C GLN A 55 9.57 5.72 6.12
N GLU A 56 8.78 6.06 5.09
CA GLU A 56 7.32 5.89 5.19
C GLU A 56 6.89 4.42 5.26
N TRP A 57 7.60 3.50 4.60
CA TRP A 57 7.30 2.07 4.69
C TRP A 57 7.50 1.52 6.10
N ASP A 58 8.61 1.88 6.76
CA ASP A 58 8.87 1.49 8.16
C ASP A 58 7.89 2.15 9.12
N GLU A 59 7.57 3.43 8.91
CA GLU A 59 6.54 4.13 9.69
C GLU A 59 5.19 3.40 9.63
N MET A 60 4.73 3.02 8.43
CA MET A 60 3.48 2.28 8.27
C MET A 60 3.54 0.90 8.93
N ASN A 61 4.66 0.19 8.84
CA ASN A 61 4.86 -1.10 9.51
C ASN A 61 4.76 -0.97 11.04
N ARG A 62 5.27 0.13 11.60
CA ARG A 62 5.11 0.48 13.02
C ARG A 62 3.77 1.12 13.36
N ASN A 63 2.80 1.12 12.44
CA ASN A 63 1.48 1.73 12.60
C ASN A 63 1.53 3.24 12.89
N ILE A 64 2.49 3.94 12.29
CA ILE A 64 2.65 5.40 12.36
C ILE A 64 2.22 5.98 11.00
N LEU A 65 1.44 7.07 11.05
CA LEU A 65 0.97 7.75 9.84
C LEU A 65 2.13 8.53 9.18
N PRO A 66 2.51 8.21 7.92
CA PRO A 66 3.57 8.92 7.24
C PRO A 66 3.16 10.31 6.78
N VAL A 67 4.07 11.28 6.91
CA VAL A 67 3.84 12.69 6.53
C VAL A 67 4.95 13.30 5.68
N ALA A 68 6.10 12.62 5.56
CA ALA A 68 7.29 13.20 4.98
C ALA A 68 7.16 13.45 3.48
N SER A 69 6.53 12.55 2.73
CA SER A 69 6.42 12.67 1.27
C SER A 69 5.40 13.72 0.81
N ASP A 70 4.46 14.12 1.67
CA ASP A 70 3.48 15.19 1.39
C ASP A 70 4.16 16.54 1.12
N LYS A 71 5.20 16.86 1.90
CA LYS A 71 6.00 18.08 1.70
C LYS A 71 6.65 18.09 0.33
N ILE A 72 7.15 16.94 -0.13
CA ILE A 72 7.81 16.80 -1.42
C ILE A 72 6.80 16.95 -2.56
N CYS A 73 5.60 16.37 -2.45
CA CYS A 73 4.52 16.61 -3.41
C CYS A 73 4.18 18.10 -3.53
N ASN A 74 4.07 18.81 -2.40
CA ASN A 74 3.80 20.24 -2.40
C ASN A 74 4.94 21.06 -3.04
N GLU A 75 6.19 20.65 -2.83
CA GLU A 75 7.37 21.22 -3.52
C GLU A 75 7.28 21.03 -5.04
N MET A 76 6.86 19.84 -5.53
CA MET A 76 6.68 19.58 -6.97
C MET A 76 5.58 20.45 -7.59
N TRP A 77 4.42 20.58 -6.93
CA TRP A 77 3.35 21.46 -7.39
C TRP A 77 3.81 22.90 -7.49
N ARG A 78 4.46 23.41 -6.43
CA ARG A 78 4.97 24.77 -6.39
C ARG A 78 6.01 25.05 -7.47
N LEU A 79 6.91 24.09 -7.74
CA LEU A 79 7.91 24.21 -8.81
C LEU A 79 7.23 24.41 -10.17
N LEU A 80 6.24 23.58 -10.50
CA LEU A 80 5.53 23.71 -11.77
C LEU A 80 4.70 24.98 -11.86
N GLU A 81 4.01 25.39 -10.79
CA GLU A 81 3.26 26.65 -10.77
C GLU A 81 4.16 27.84 -11.11
N GLN A 82 5.39 27.86 -10.57
CA GLN A 82 6.38 28.91 -10.77
C GLN A 82 7.16 28.79 -12.08
N THR A 83 7.08 27.64 -12.77
CA THR A 83 7.79 27.43 -14.03
C THR A 83 7.21 28.32 -15.12
N PRO A 84 8.00 29.25 -15.70
CA PRO A 84 7.57 30.06 -16.82
C PRO A 84 7.45 29.19 -18.07
N THR A 85 6.33 29.30 -18.79
CA THR A 85 6.12 28.60 -20.06
C THR A 85 6.04 29.61 -21.19
N SER A 86 6.96 29.52 -22.15
CA SER A 86 7.14 30.50 -23.21
C SER A 86 6.61 30.00 -24.56
N ASN A 87 6.48 28.69 -24.75
CA ASN A 87 5.98 28.10 -26.00
C ASN A 87 4.88 27.03 -25.76
N PRO A 88 4.07 26.69 -26.78
CA PRO A 88 2.99 25.71 -26.65
C PRO A 88 3.44 24.30 -26.22
N SER A 89 4.67 23.90 -26.57
CA SER A 89 5.22 22.59 -26.19
C SER A 89 5.48 22.51 -24.69
N GLU A 90 6.06 23.55 -24.09
CA GLU A 90 6.29 23.66 -22.64
C GLU A 90 4.98 23.70 -21.85
N ILE A 91 3.95 24.38 -22.37
CA ILE A 91 2.61 24.37 -21.78
C ILE A 91 2.03 22.95 -21.79
N GLY A 92 2.15 22.23 -22.91
CA GLY A 92 1.72 20.85 -23.04
C GLY A 92 2.43 19.91 -22.05
N ALA A 93 3.76 20.01 -21.98
CA ALA A 93 4.57 19.22 -21.05
C ALA A 93 4.18 19.50 -19.59
N LYS A 94 4.10 20.78 -19.20
CA LYS A 94 3.67 21.19 -17.85
C LYS A 94 2.31 20.61 -17.48
N ASN A 95 1.32 20.69 -18.36
CA ASN A 95 -0.02 20.14 -18.11
C ASN A 95 0.00 18.62 -17.95
N HIS A 96 0.82 17.91 -18.71
CA HIS A 96 0.97 16.46 -18.58
C HIS A 96 1.60 16.11 -17.23
N ILE A 97 2.65 16.82 -16.82
CA ILE A 97 3.31 16.60 -15.51
C ILE A 97 2.34 16.91 -14.35
N LEU A 98 1.57 18.01 -14.42
CA LEU A 98 0.54 18.32 -13.40
C LEU A 98 -0.49 17.19 -13.27
N THR A 99 -0.84 16.54 -14.38
CA THR A 99 -1.73 15.37 -14.37
C THR A 99 -1.08 14.18 -13.65
N GLU A 100 0.21 13.91 -13.91
CA GLU A 100 0.93 12.85 -13.22
C GLU A 100 1.12 13.12 -11.72
N ILE A 101 1.40 14.37 -11.31
CA ILE A 101 1.48 14.74 -9.89
C ILE A 101 0.11 14.60 -9.22
N SER A 102 -0.98 14.95 -9.91
CA SER A 102 -2.34 14.72 -9.42
C SER A 102 -2.63 13.22 -9.21
N SER A 103 -2.22 12.37 -10.16
CA SER A 103 -2.31 10.92 -10.03
C SER A 103 -1.46 10.40 -8.87
N LEU A 104 -0.20 10.83 -8.77
CA LEU A 104 0.73 10.48 -7.68
C LEU A 104 0.12 10.79 -6.31
N THR A 105 -0.37 12.02 -6.11
CA THR A 105 -1.02 12.44 -4.85
C THR A 105 -2.35 11.72 -4.62
N GLY A 106 -3.08 11.35 -5.67
CA GLY A 106 -4.24 10.48 -5.63
C GLY A 106 -3.91 9.10 -5.06
N TYR A 107 -2.94 8.41 -5.66
CA TYR A 107 -2.51 7.09 -5.23
C TYR A 107 -1.91 7.11 -3.82
N ARG A 108 -1.16 8.15 -3.46
CA ARG A 108 -0.69 8.35 -2.08
C ARG A 108 -1.85 8.42 -1.09
N ARG A 109 -2.87 9.24 -1.36
CA ARG A 109 -4.05 9.34 -0.47
C ARG A 109 -4.74 7.99 -0.32
N THR A 110 -4.89 7.25 -1.41
CA THR A 110 -5.43 5.89 -1.38
C THR A 110 -4.57 4.96 -0.53
N ARG A 111 -3.23 5.05 -0.61
CA ARG A 111 -2.31 4.27 0.24
C ARG A 111 -2.55 4.55 1.72
N LEU A 112 -2.70 5.82 2.10
CA LEU A 112 -2.97 6.21 3.49
C LEU A 112 -4.35 5.73 3.98
N VAL A 113 -5.36 5.73 3.10
CA VAL A 113 -6.68 5.15 3.40
C VAL A 113 -6.59 3.64 3.59
N GLN A 114 -5.87 2.94 2.72
CA GLN A 114 -5.64 1.49 2.80
C GLN A 114 -4.84 1.12 4.07
N PHE A 115 -3.87 1.95 4.46
CA PHE A 115 -3.15 1.82 5.73
C PHE A 115 -4.07 1.94 6.95
N ALA A 116 -5.01 2.89 6.92
CA ALA A 116 -5.94 3.10 8.03
C ALA A 116 -7.12 2.10 8.04
N SER A 117 -7.44 1.51 6.89
CA SER A 117 -8.58 0.60 6.73
C SER A 117 -8.41 -0.66 7.58
N ARG A 118 -9.51 -1.08 8.21
CA ARG A 118 -9.58 -2.32 8.99
C ARG A 118 -10.96 -2.94 8.84
N ILE A 119 -11.04 -4.26 8.92
CA ILE A 119 -12.29 -4.98 9.11
C ILE A 119 -13.09 -4.37 10.28
N PRO A 120 -14.37 -4.03 10.08
CA PRO A 120 -15.27 -3.60 11.16
C PRO A 120 -15.29 -4.58 12.33
N GLY A 121 -15.23 -4.06 13.57
CA GLY A 121 -15.15 -4.89 14.78
C GLY A 121 -16.30 -5.90 14.96
N VAL A 122 -17.48 -5.62 14.42
CA VAL A 122 -18.61 -6.57 14.42
C VAL A 122 -18.28 -7.87 13.69
N LEU A 123 -17.50 -7.82 12.61
CA LEU A 123 -17.12 -9.02 11.86
C LEU A 123 -16.13 -9.89 12.65
N TRP A 124 -15.27 -9.29 13.47
CA TRP A 124 -14.42 -10.04 14.41
C TRP A 124 -15.24 -10.83 15.42
N TRP A 125 -16.32 -10.23 15.95
CA TRP A 125 -17.23 -10.95 16.84
C TRP A 125 -17.90 -12.14 16.14
N VAL A 126 -18.38 -11.96 14.92
CA VAL A 126 -18.97 -13.05 14.13
C VAL A 126 -17.97 -14.18 13.90
N LEU A 127 -16.72 -13.85 13.56
CA LEU A 127 -15.65 -14.83 13.34
C LEU A 127 -15.30 -15.61 14.61
N LEU A 128 -15.12 -14.92 15.74
CA LEU A 128 -14.75 -15.54 17.02
C LEU A 128 -15.90 -16.39 17.58
N VAL A 129 -17.11 -15.85 17.62
CA VAL A 129 -18.30 -16.58 18.11
C VAL A 129 -18.60 -17.77 17.20
N GLY A 130 -18.51 -17.60 15.88
CA GLY A 130 -18.67 -18.68 14.92
C GLY A 130 -17.66 -19.81 15.15
N ALA A 131 -16.38 -19.49 15.31
CA ALA A 131 -15.34 -20.47 15.61
C ALA A 131 -15.61 -21.24 16.92
N VAL A 132 -16.00 -20.53 17.99
CA VAL A 132 -16.36 -21.14 19.28
C VAL A 132 -17.55 -22.09 19.15
N ILE A 133 -18.62 -21.66 18.49
CA ILE A 133 -19.82 -22.50 18.27
C ILE A 133 -19.47 -23.75 17.45
N THR A 134 -18.67 -23.61 16.40
CA THR A 134 -18.23 -24.73 15.57
C THR A 134 -17.40 -25.75 16.37
N ILE A 135 -16.45 -25.29 17.18
CA ILE A 135 -15.65 -26.17 18.03
C ILE A 135 -16.53 -26.85 19.09
N ALA A 136 -17.38 -26.09 19.78
CA ALA A 136 -18.29 -26.61 20.79
C ALA A 136 -19.24 -27.68 20.24
N SER A 137 -19.82 -27.44 19.06
CA SER A 137 -20.67 -28.42 18.35
C SER A 137 -19.89 -29.71 18.05
N THR A 138 -18.64 -29.59 17.60
CA THR A 138 -17.80 -30.76 17.29
C THR A 138 -17.47 -31.57 18.55
N CYS A 139 -17.28 -30.90 19.69
CA CYS A 139 -17.07 -31.55 20.99
C CYS A 139 -18.29 -32.35 21.48
N MET A 140 -19.51 -31.99 21.04
CA MET A 140 -20.74 -32.68 21.45
C MET A 140 -21.01 -33.97 20.67
N PHE A 141 -20.27 -34.25 19.58
CA PHE A 141 -20.43 -35.50 18.85
C PHE A 141 -19.88 -36.70 19.64
N GLY A 142 -20.69 -37.74 19.78
CA GLY A 142 -20.25 -39.02 20.33
C GLY A 142 -19.39 -39.78 19.33
N ALA A 143 -18.16 -40.11 19.72
CA ALA A 143 -17.23 -40.91 18.90
C ALA A 143 -16.85 -42.21 19.60
N ALA A 144 -16.77 -43.30 18.83
CA ALA A 144 -16.38 -44.61 19.34
C ALA A 144 -14.94 -44.63 19.90
N SER A 145 -14.04 -43.83 19.29
CA SER A 145 -12.66 -43.64 19.75
C SER A 145 -12.45 -42.19 20.20
N ARG A 146 -12.15 -42.01 21.50
CA ARG A 146 -11.81 -40.69 22.07
C ARG A 146 -10.56 -40.07 21.44
N VAL A 147 -9.60 -40.90 21.05
CA VAL A 147 -8.34 -40.43 20.42
C VAL A 147 -8.62 -39.85 19.03
N LEU A 148 -9.38 -40.56 18.19
CA LEU A 148 -9.72 -40.07 16.85
C LEU A 148 -10.55 -38.79 16.91
N HIS A 149 -11.48 -38.70 17.87
CA HIS A 149 -12.27 -37.49 18.10
C HIS A 149 -11.41 -36.31 18.57
N ALA A 150 -10.50 -36.54 19.51
CA ALA A 150 -9.57 -35.50 19.96
C ALA A 150 -8.68 -34.99 18.81
N ILE A 151 -8.18 -35.88 17.94
CA ILE A 151 -7.42 -35.49 16.74
C ILE A 151 -8.28 -34.65 15.81
N GLN A 152 -9.52 -35.07 15.54
CA GLN A 152 -10.44 -34.33 14.67
C GLN A 152 -10.75 -32.92 15.20
N VAL A 153 -11.10 -32.79 16.49
CA VAL A 153 -11.40 -31.50 17.13
C VAL A 153 -10.16 -30.61 17.13
N SER A 154 -8.98 -31.16 17.43
CA SER A 154 -7.72 -30.41 17.43
C SER A 154 -7.36 -29.90 16.04
N ALA A 155 -7.49 -30.75 15.01
CA ALA A 155 -7.23 -30.37 13.63
C ALA A 155 -8.17 -29.26 13.16
N LEU A 156 -9.47 -29.34 13.47
CA LEU A 156 -10.45 -28.30 13.15
C LEU A 156 -10.15 -26.99 13.88
N SER A 157 -9.83 -27.06 15.18
CA SER A 157 -9.51 -25.89 15.99
C SER A 157 -8.23 -25.20 15.50
N LEU A 158 -7.22 -25.98 15.10
CA LEU A 158 -6.00 -25.48 14.50
C LEU A 158 -6.29 -24.77 13.17
N LEU A 159 -7.08 -25.39 12.28
CA LEU A 159 -7.46 -24.77 11.01
C LEU A 159 -8.19 -23.44 11.21
N LEU A 160 -9.19 -23.39 12.10
CA LEU A 160 -9.91 -22.16 12.42
C LEU A 160 -8.97 -21.08 12.97
N SER A 161 -8.05 -21.47 13.86
CA SER A 161 -7.06 -20.55 14.43
C SER A 161 -6.12 -20.00 13.34
N LEU A 162 -5.64 -20.84 12.42
CA LEU A 162 -4.81 -20.42 11.30
C LEU A 162 -5.54 -19.44 10.38
N VAL A 163 -6.82 -19.69 10.08
CA VAL A 163 -7.64 -18.77 9.28
C VAL A 163 -7.81 -17.43 9.98
N LEU A 164 -8.06 -17.41 11.29
CA LEU A 164 -8.19 -16.16 12.06
C LEU A 164 -6.88 -15.38 12.10
N VAL A 165 -5.74 -16.05 12.28
CA VAL A 165 -4.40 -15.44 12.24
C VAL A 165 -4.12 -14.87 10.85
N ALA A 166 -4.40 -15.62 9.78
CA ALA A 166 -4.23 -15.13 8.41
C ALA A 166 -5.09 -13.89 8.12
N ILE A 167 -6.36 -13.87 8.58
CA ILE A 167 -7.21 -12.70 8.47
C ILE A 167 -6.63 -11.52 9.26
N ALA A 168 -6.12 -11.75 10.48
CA ALA A 168 -5.57 -10.70 11.34
C ALA A 168 -4.35 -10.01 10.70
N ASP A 169 -3.47 -10.80 10.08
CA ASP A 169 -2.24 -10.35 9.43
C ASP A 169 -2.57 -9.60 8.13
N ILE A 170 -3.28 -10.24 7.20
CA ILE A 170 -3.61 -9.68 5.86
C ILE A 170 -4.49 -8.43 5.95
N ASN A 171 -5.33 -8.31 6.99
CA ASN A 171 -6.17 -7.12 7.23
C ASN A 171 -5.36 -5.83 7.50
N ARG A 172 -4.03 -5.90 7.58
CA ARG A 172 -3.17 -4.73 7.73
C ARG A 172 -2.14 -4.72 6.60
N PRO A 173 -2.49 -4.21 5.41
CA PRO A 173 -1.68 -4.39 4.20
C PRO A 173 -0.24 -3.88 4.31
N PHE A 174 0.05 -2.94 5.19
CA PHE A 174 1.38 -2.35 5.38
C PHE A 174 2.02 -2.74 6.72
N GLN A 175 1.53 -3.77 7.40
CA GLN A 175 2.05 -4.25 8.70
C GLN A 175 2.08 -5.77 8.72
N GLY A 176 2.80 -6.35 9.69
CA GLY A 176 2.73 -7.79 9.97
C GLY A 176 3.70 -8.62 9.13
N GLY A 177 3.46 -9.94 9.10
CA GLY A 177 4.33 -10.88 8.38
C GLY A 177 4.10 -10.88 6.87
N VAL A 178 2.85 -10.68 6.46
CA VAL A 178 2.44 -10.48 5.07
C VAL A 178 2.08 -9.01 4.88
N HIS A 179 3.00 -8.25 4.32
CA HIS A 179 2.81 -6.83 4.00
C HIS A 179 3.15 -6.54 2.53
N VAL A 180 2.60 -5.45 2.01
CA VAL A 180 2.97 -4.89 0.72
C VAL A 180 4.43 -4.44 0.79
N ASP A 181 5.24 -4.88 -0.17
CA ASP A 181 6.67 -4.59 -0.26
C ASP A 181 6.92 -3.22 -0.92
N ASP A 182 8.06 -2.59 -0.63
CA ASP A 182 8.48 -1.32 -1.23
C ASP A 182 9.13 -1.50 -2.62
N PHE A 183 9.17 -2.73 -3.14
CA PHE A 183 9.77 -3.11 -4.42
C PHE A 183 9.39 -2.19 -5.59
N ALA A 184 8.14 -1.76 -5.69
CA ALA A 184 7.70 -0.86 -6.75
C ALA A 184 8.46 0.48 -6.71
N PHE A 185 8.70 1.03 -5.51
CA PHE A 185 9.48 2.25 -5.32
C PHE A 185 10.98 2.02 -5.49
N ARG A 186 11.52 0.88 -5.04
CA ARG A 186 12.93 0.53 -5.32
C ARG A 186 13.18 0.42 -6.82
N ARG A 187 12.27 -0.20 -7.57
CA ARG A 187 12.33 -0.25 -9.04
C ARG A 187 12.22 1.14 -9.66
N ALA A 188 11.38 2.02 -9.10
CA ALA A 188 11.33 3.41 -9.54
C ALA A 188 12.67 4.13 -9.30
N GLN A 189 13.35 3.91 -8.18
CA GLN A 189 14.68 4.48 -7.92
C GLN A 189 15.70 4.06 -8.98
N ILE A 190 15.74 2.77 -9.33
CA ILE A 190 16.64 2.23 -10.38
C ILE A 190 16.32 2.87 -11.74
N ASN A 191 15.04 2.95 -12.11
CA ASN A 191 14.64 3.58 -13.37
C ASN A 191 15.00 5.07 -13.45
N MET A 192 15.15 5.76 -12.31
CA MET A 192 15.53 7.18 -12.22
C MET A 192 17.04 7.41 -12.02
N SER A 193 17.83 6.34 -11.88
CA SER A 193 19.30 6.40 -11.79
C SER A 193 20.00 6.08 -13.12
N ASP A 194 19.34 5.33 -14.00
CA ASP A 194 19.93 4.76 -15.21
C ASP A 194 19.78 5.64 -16.47
N GLU A 195 19.32 6.89 -16.31
CA GLU A 195 19.19 7.93 -17.35
C GLU A 195 19.96 9.21 -16.96
#